data_AF-A0A7W6FNB5-F1
#
_entry.id   AF-A0A7W6FNB5-F1
#
_cell.length_a   1.000
_cell.length_b   1.000
_cell.length_c   1.000
_cell.angle_alpha   90.00
_cell.angle_beta   90.00
_cell.angle_gamma   90.00
#
_symmetry.space_group_name_H-M   'P 1'
#
loop_
_entity.id
_entity.type
_entity.pdbx_description
1 polymer ?
#
loop_
_entity_poly.entity_id
_entity_poly.type
_entity_poly.pdbx_seq_one_letter_code
_entity_poly.pdbx_strand_id
1 'polypeptide(L)'
;MSTTSIFHNTGRHLVASALALSLGLGLAGAAQARDDGADFRARVEKGIDRTMRLPNAPDERRRDVVTVAVTLDPAGKILATDIVQSAGWKDFDQEALRTARAIAYPAPGRTVTVAMVLGFNRTVTADMQKKAERKVLAWREEQRVMLANKTGARQPDS
;
A
#
# COMPACT_ATOMS: atom_id res chain seq x y z
N MET A 1 16.63 -6.61 57.13
CA MET A 1 17.26 -6.52 55.80
C MET A 1 16.14 -6.29 54.79
N SER A 2 16.22 -5.17 54.08
CA SER A 2 15.11 -4.57 53.34
C SER A 2 15.10 -4.95 51.84
N THR A 3 13.88 -5.01 51.29
CA THR A 3 13.45 -4.61 49.94
C THR A 3 13.67 -5.54 48.72
N THR A 4 12.52 -6.10 48.29
CA THR A 4 12.02 -6.43 46.94
C THR A 4 12.69 -5.76 45.73
N SER A 5 12.84 -6.50 44.62
CA SER A 5 12.54 -6.01 43.27
C SER A 5 12.38 -7.16 42.27
N ILE A 6 11.13 -7.39 41.85
CA ILE A 6 10.75 -8.12 40.64
C ILE A 6 10.91 -7.14 39.48
N PHE A 7 11.75 -7.45 38.50
CA PHE A 7 11.69 -6.81 37.19
C PHE A 7 11.64 -7.87 36.09
N HIS A 8 10.45 -7.99 35.51
CA HIS A 8 10.23 -8.53 34.18
C HIS A 8 10.96 -7.65 33.16
N ASN A 9 11.66 -8.25 32.20
CA ASN A 9 11.84 -7.59 30.92
C ASN A 9 11.84 -8.63 29.78
N THR A 10 10.62 -8.94 29.33
CA THR A 10 10.34 -9.52 28.01
C THR A 10 10.92 -8.63 26.93
N GLY A 11 12.08 -9.02 26.39
CA GLY A 11 12.65 -8.43 25.18
C GLY A 11 11.75 -8.69 23.99
N ARG A 12 10.80 -7.78 23.74
CA ARG A 12 10.05 -7.72 22.48
C ARG A 12 11.06 -7.34 21.40
N HIS A 13 11.49 -8.32 20.60
CA HIS A 13 12.13 -8.06 19.33
C HIS A 13 11.11 -7.31 18.46
N LEU A 14 11.33 -6.01 18.29
CA LEU A 14 10.67 -5.19 17.28
C LEU A 14 11.10 -5.73 15.92
N VAL A 15 10.30 -6.62 15.33
CA VAL A 15 10.47 -7.02 13.93
C VAL A 15 10.04 -5.84 13.08
N ALA A 16 11.00 -4.97 12.77
CA ALA A 16 10.87 -3.91 11.78
C ALA A 16 10.63 -4.59 10.41
N SER A 17 9.37 -4.80 10.07
CA SER A 17 8.97 -5.24 8.74
C SER A 17 9.14 -4.05 7.82
N ALA A 18 10.25 -4.00 7.09
CA ALA A 18 10.48 -2.96 6.10
C ALA A 18 9.38 -3.06 5.04
N LEU A 19 8.47 -2.08 5.09
CA LEU A 19 7.30 -1.94 4.26
C LEU A 19 7.58 -0.79 3.32
N ALA A 20 7.49 -1.05 2.03
CA ALA A 20 8.00 -0.10 1.04
C ALA A 20 7.05 0.06 -0.14
N LEU A 21 6.69 1.32 -0.40
CA LEU A 21 5.86 1.75 -1.52
C LEU A 21 6.72 2.04 -2.73
N SER A 22 6.21 1.72 -3.90
CA SER A 22 6.89 2.01 -5.16
C SER A 22 5.92 2.73 -6.11
N LEU A 23 6.29 3.96 -6.44
CA LEU A 23 5.58 4.89 -7.32
C LEU A 23 6.04 4.65 -8.77
N GLY A 24 5.40 3.71 -9.45
CA GLY A 24 5.62 3.51 -10.88
C GLY A 24 4.72 4.42 -11.71
N LEU A 25 5.26 5.53 -12.24
CA LEU A 25 4.59 6.31 -13.29
C LEU A 25 5.41 6.28 -14.59
N GLY A 26 4.89 5.61 -15.60
CA GLY A 26 5.32 5.77 -16.99
C GLY A 26 4.40 6.74 -17.72
N LEU A 27 4.93 7.91 -18.12
CA LEU A 27 5.05 8.42 -19.51
C LEU A 27 5.19 9.95 -19.58
N ALA A 28 6.22 10.38 -20.33
CA ALA A 28 6.40 11.64 -21.03
C ALA A 28 6.10 12.96 -20.29
N GLY A 29 7.13 13.53 -19.66
CA GLY A 29 7.14 14.91 -19.16
C GLY A 29 8.37 15.15 -18.31
N ALA A 30 9.25 16.05 -18.77
CA ALA A 30 10.63 16.19 -18.31
C ALA A 30 10.79 16.53 -16.82
N ALA A 31 11.81 15.90 -16.21
CA ALA A 31 12.81 16.51 -15.34
C ALA A 31 12.49 17.07 -13.93
N GLN A 32 11.33 16.80 -13.29
CA GLN A 32 11.12 17.22 -11.88
C GLN A 32 10.76 16.13 -10.85
N ALA A 33 10.63 14.87 -11.24
CA ALA A 33 9.97 13.85 -10.41
C ALA A 33 10.89 12.89 -9.62
N ARG A 34 12.17 13.20 -9.40
CA ARG A 34 13.09 12.26 -8.70
C ARG A 34 13.24 12.51 -7.20
N ASP A 35 13.37 13.76 -6.75
CA ASP A 35 13.48 14.08 -5.31
C ASP A 35 12.12 14.00 -4.60
N ASP A 36 11.05 14.52 -5.22
CA ASP A 36 9.69 14.46 -4.67
C ASP A 36 9.19 13.02 -4.47
N GLY A 37 9.65 12.08 -5.30
CA GLY A 37 9.25 10.68 -5.21
C GLY A 37 9.84 9.95 -4.00
N ALA A 38 11.09 10.25 -3.64
CA ALA A 38 11.76 9.64 -2.49
C ALA A 38 11.16 10.15 -1.17
N ASP A 39 10.93 11.46 -1.09
CA ASP A 39 10.30 12.10 0.07
C ASP A 39 8.84 11.69 0.24
N PHE A 40 8.10 11.56 -0.86
CA PHE A 40 6.76 11.00 -0.84
C PHE A 40 6.77 9.60 -0.24
N ARG A 41 7.64 8.73 -0.77
CA ARG A 41 7.75 7.34 -0.33
C ARG A 41 8.03 7.26 1.16
N ALA A 42 9.07 7.96 1.63
CA ALA A 42 9.46 7.93 3.04
C ALA A 42 8.33 8.36 3.99
N ARG A 43 7.53 9.37 3.60
CA ARG A 43 6.36 9.82 4.39
C ARG A 43 5.26 8.77 4.45
N VAL A 44 4.98 8.10 3.33
CA VAL A 44 3.97 7.05 3.29
C VAL A 44 4.42 5.83 4.08
N GLU A 45 5.67 5.38 3.92
CA GLU A 45 6.26 4.28 4.69
C GLU A 45 6.15 4.54 6.19
N LYS A 46 6.57 5.73 6.64
CA LYS A 46 6.43 6.16 8.04
C LYS A 46 4.98 6.16 8.52
N GLY A 47 4.04 6.57 7.67
CA GLY A 47 2.60 6.53 7.97
C GLY A 47 2.10 5.11 8.19
N ILE A 48 2.56 4.17 7.35
CA ILE A 48 2.18 2.76 7.44
C ILE A 48 2.76 2.13 8.70
N ASP A 49 4.05 2.31 8.98
CA ASP A 49 4.68 1.75 10.18
C ASP A 49 3.99 2.19 11.48
N ARG A 50 3.46 3.42 11.52
CA ARG A 50 2.70 3.94 12.65
C ARG A 50 1.29 3.35 12.76
N THR A 51 0.71 2.97 11.64
CA THR A 51 -0.73 2.71 11.53
C THR A 51 -1.05 1.24 11.44
N MET A 52 -0.22 0.47 10.73
CA MET A 52 -0.41 -0.94 10.48
C MET A 52 -0.38 -1.71 11.80
N ARG A 53 -1.37 -2.57 11.97
CA ARG A 53 -1.41 -3.51 13.08
C ARG A 53 -1.15 -4.88 12.47
N LEU A 54 -0.26 -5.63 13.06
CA LEU A 54 -0.19 -7.06 12.73
C LEU A 54 -1.44 -7.70 13.36
N PRO A 55 -2.35 -8.26 12.55
CA PRO A 55 -3.46 -8.98 13.12
C PRO A 55 -2.92 -10.15 13.94
N ASN A 56 -3.56 -10.46 15.06
CA ASN A 56 -3.26 -11.63 15.88
C ASN A 56 -3.62 -12.88 15.07
N ALA A 57 -2.79 -13.24 14.10
CA ALA A 57 -2.93 -14.48 13.38
C ALA A 57 -2.63 -15.61 14.37
N PRO A 58 -3.49 -16.64 14.49
CA PRO A 58 -3.24 -17.79 15.37
C PRO A 58 -2.00 -18.60 14.97
N ASP A 59 -1.38 -18.27 13.84
CA ASP A 59 -0.15 -18.87 13.35
C ASP A 59 0.80 -17.75 12.87
N GLU A 60 1.81 -17.46 13.68
CA GLU A 60 2.89 -16.50 13.37
C GLU A 60 3.66 -16.88 12.08
N ARG A 61 3.49 -18.11 11.56
CA ARG A 61 4.08 -18.55 10.29
C ARG A 61 3.33 -18.05 9.07
N ARG A 62 2.13 -17.46 9.23
CA ARG A 62 1.41 -16.83 8.12
C ARG A 62 2.17 -15.58 7.68
N ARG A 63 2.84 -15.70 6.54
CA ARG A 63 3.70 -14.67 5.94
C ARG A 63 3.27 -14.44 4.51
N ASP A 64 2.71 -13.27 4.24
CA ASP A 64 2.33 -12.93 2.87
C ASP A 64 2.34 -11.42 2.63
N VAL A 65 2.11 -11.04 1.38
CA VAL A 65 2.11 -9.67 0.90
C VAL A 65 0.76 -9.35 0.26
N VAL A 66 0.15 -8.26 0.69
CA VAL A 66 -1.03 -7.67 0.05
C VAL A 66 -0.59 -6.50 -0.81
N THR A 67 -1.09 -6.42 -2.05
CA THR A 67 -0.93 -5.24 -2.90
C THR A 67 -2.25 -4.51 -3.03
N VAL A 68 -2.26 -3.24 -2.68
CA VAL A 68 -3.41 -2.34 -2.79
C VAL A 68 -3.09 -1.26 -3.83
N ALA A 69 -3.97 -1.09 -4.81
CA ALA A 69 -3.99 0.09 -5.66
C ALA A 69 -4.68 1.22 -4.89
N VAL A 70 -4.00 2.36 -4.72
CA VAL A 70 -4.55 3.54 -4.07
C VAL A 70 -4.57 4.68 -5.07
N THR A 71 -5.77 5.13 -5.44
CA THR A 71 -5.94 6.31 -6.30
C THR A 71 -6.06 7.55 -5.43
N LEU A 72 -5.21 8.53 -5.70
CA LEU A 72 -5.14 9.80 -4.99
C LEU A 72 -5.49 10.95 -5.93
N ASP A 73 -6.11 11.99 -5.40
CA ASP A 73 -6.26 13.28 -6.06
C ASP A 73 -4.96 14.11 -5.97
N PRO A 74 -4.87 15.28 -6.63
CA PRO A 74 -3.68 16.13 -6.57
C PRO A 74 -3.28 16.61 -5.17
N ALA A 75 -4.24 16.66 -4.22
CA ALA A 75 -4.02 17.08 -2.85
C ALA A 75 -3.61 15.91 -1.91
N GLY A 76 -3.58 14.68 -2.43
CA GLY A 76 -3.25 13.48 -1.65
C GLY A 76 -4.46 12.84 -0.96
N LYS A 77 -5.67 13.27 -1.29
CA LYS A 77 -6.90 12.63 -0.80
C LYS A 77 -7.15 11.34 -1.56
N ILE A 78 -7.57 10.30 -0.84
CA ILE A 78 -7.96 9.03 -1.43
C ILE A 78 -9.26 9.19 -2.23
N LEU A 79 -9.22 8.78 -3.50
CA LEU A 79 -10.37 8.63 -4.38
C LEU A 79 -10.87 7.18 -4.41
N ALA A 80 -9.96 6.21 -4.43
CA ALA A 80 -10.27 4.79 -4.47
C ALA A 80 -9.17 3.93 -3.84
N THR A 81 -9.55 2.74 -3.35
CA THR A 81 -8.62 1.72 -2.83
C THR A 81 -9.11 0.33 -3.23
N ASP A 82 -8.26 -0.45 -3.90
CA ASP A 82 -8.61 -1.77 -4.42
C ASP A 82 -7.50 -2.79 -4.15
N ILE A 83 -7.87 -4.00 -3.76
CA ILE A 83 -6.90 -5.10 -3.60
C ILE A 83 -6.59 -5.66 -4.98
N VAL A 84 -5.34 -5.50 -5.40
CA VAL A 84 -4.83 -6.03 -6.68
C VAL A 84 -4.12 -7.37 -6.49
N GLN A 85 -3.61 -7.63 -5.28
CA GLN A 85 -3.12 -8.95 -4.88
C GLN A 85 -3.52 -9.21 -3.44
N SER A 86 -4.35 -10.23 -3.23
CA SER A 86 -4.71 -10.75 -1.91
C SER A 86 -3.59 -11.64 -1.35
N ALA A 87 -3.49 -11.68 -0.02
CA ALA A 87 -2.68 -12.63 0.72
C ALA A 87 -3.36 -14.01 0.88
N GLY A 88 -4.60 -14.17 0.39
CA GLY A 88 -5.42 -15.37 0.63
C GLY A 88 -6.02 -15.43 2.04
N TRP A 89 -5.83 -14.39 2.86
CA TRP A 89 -6.34 -14.28 4.22
C TRP A 89 -7.14 -12.99 4.38
N LYS A 90 -8.43 -13.14 4.71
CA LYS A 90 -9.36 -12.01 4.85
C LYS A 90 -8.87 -10.95 5.84
N ASP A 91 -8.29 -11.36 6.96
CA ASP A 91 -7.83 -10.42 7.98
C ASP A 91 -6.65 -9.57 7.49
N PHE A 92 -5.75 -10.14 6.69
CA PHE A 92 -4.63 -9.39 6.09
C PHE A 92 -5.13 -8.40 5.04
N ASP A 93 -6.06 -8.84 4.20
CA ASP A 93 -6.68 -8.00 3.17
C ASP A 93 -7.46 -6.82 3.79
N GLN A 94 -8.22 -7.08 4.85
CA GLN A 94 -8.95 -6.04 5.58
C GLN A 94 -8.00 -5.05 6.25
N GLU A 95 -6.95 -5.55 6.89
CA GLU A 95 -5.97 -4.72 7.57
C GLU A 95 -5.14 -3.89 6.59
N ALA A 96 -4.85 -4.43 5.40
CA ALA A 96 -4.23 -3.70 4.30
C ALA A 96 -5.10 -2.53 3.84
N LEU A 97 -6.39 -2.77 3.58
CA LEU A 97 -7.33 -1.71 3.20
C LEU A 97 -7.52 -0.67 4.31
N ARG A 98 -7.63 -1.12 5.57
CA ARG A 98 -7.74 -0.22 6.73
C ARG A 98 -6.52 0.68 6.83
N THR A 99 -5.32 0.11 6.71
CA THR A 99 -4.06 0.84 6.75
C THR A 99 -3.95 1.84 5.59
N ALA A 100 -4.22 1.39 4.35
CA ALA A 100 -4.21 2.25 3.17
C ALA A 100 -5.14 3.46 3.33
N ARG A 101 -6.28 3.30 4.00
CA ARG A 101 -7.25 4.39 4.22
C ARG A 101 -6.92 5.30 5.40
N ALA A 102 -6.12 4.82 6.35
CA ALA A 102 -5.88 5.51 7.62
C ALA A 102 -4.64 6.42 7.60
N ILE A 103 -3.73 6.23 6.65
CA ILE A 103 -2.53 7.07 6.53
C ILE A 103 -2.82 8.36 5.76
N ALA A 104 -2.06 9.42 6.06
CA ALA A 104 -2.05 10.64 5.28
C ALA A 104 -1.04 10.50 4.13
N TYR A 105 -1.50 10.69 2.90
CA TYR A 105 -0.61 10.72 1.73
C TYR A 105 -0.13 12.15 1.49
N PRO A 106 1.15 12.35 1.13
CA PRO A 106 1.61 13.63 0.62
C PRO A 106 0.87 14.00 -0.66
N ALA A 107 0.75 15.29 -0.95
CA ALA A 107 0.11 15.77 -2.18
C ALA A 107 0.97 15.39 -3.40
N PRO A 108 0.48 14.55 -4.33
CA PRO A 108 1.23 14.17 -5.52
C PRO A 108 1.23 15.24 -6.62
N GLY A 109 0.47 16.33 -6.46
CA GLY A 109 0.35 17.41 -7.46
C GLY A 109 -0.48 17.05 -8.69
N ARG A 110 -0.90 15.79 -8.82
CA ARG A 110 -1.77 15.27 -9.90
C ARG A 110 -2.52 14.03 -9.45
N THR A 111 -3.62 13.69 -10.10
CA THR A 111 -4.30 12.42 -9.87
C THR A 111 -3.38 11.26 -10.26
N VAL A 112 -3.16 10.33 -9.32
CA VAL A 112 -2.24 9.20 -9.51
C VAL A 112 -2.77 7.95 -8.83
N THR A 113 -2.43 6.77 -9.35
CA THR A 113 -2.64 5.50 -8.64
C THR A 113 -1.30 4.93 -8.24
N VAL A 114 -1.13 4.63 -6.96
CA VAL A 114 0.11 4.10 -6.38
C VAL A 114 -0.06 2.65 -5.96
N ALA A 115 1.01 1.87 -6.04
CA ALA A 115 1.05 0.52 -5.52
C ALA A 115 1.50 0.54 -4.06
N MET A 116 0.60 0.22 -3.15
CA MET A 116 0.92 -0.03 -1.74
C MET A 116 1.15 -1.51 -1.52
N VAL A 117 2.31 -1.85 -0.98
CA VAL A 117 2.72 -3.23 -0.72
C VAL A 117 2.89 -3.41 0.77
N LEU A 118 2.01 -4.20 1.40
CA LEU A 118 2.08 -4.47 2.83
C LEU A 118 2.51 -5.90 3.07
N GLY A 119 3.63 -6.07 3.76
CA GLY A 119 4.13 -7.36 4.19
C GLY A 119 3.65 -7.70 5.59
N PHE A 120 2.88 -8.78 5.72
CA PHE A 120 2.46 -9.31 7.02
C PHE A 120 3.43 -10.39 7.44
N ASN A 121 4.19 -10.14 8.53
CA ASN A 121 5.29 -11.01 8.99
C ASN A 121 6.32 -11.32 7.90
N ARG A 122 6.43 -10.46 6.88
CA ARG A 122 7.27 -10.64 5.70
C ARG A 122 7.87 -9.31 5.28
N THR A 123 9.18 -9.27 5.11
CA THR A 123 9.87 -8.10 4.57
C THR A 123 9.49 -7.89 3.11
N VAL A 124 9.15 -6.65 2.74
CA VAL A 124 8.87 -6.28 1.35
C VAL A 124 10.18 -6.02 0.63
N THR A 125 10.45 -6.80 -0.42
CA THR A 125 11.66 -6.63 -1.25
C THR A 125 11.39 -5.70 -2.45
N ALA A 126 12.47 -5.16 -3.04
CA ALA A 126 12.38 -4.35 -4.26
C ALA A 126 11.75 -5.11 -5.44
N ASP A 127 11.96 -6.42 -5.54
CA ASP A 127 11.34 -7.24 -6.58
C ASP A 127 9.83 -7.39 -6.37
N MET A 128 9.38 -7.51 -5.11
CA MET A 128 7.96 -7.54 -4.77
C MET A 128 7.28 -6.22 -5.12
N GLN A 129 7.94 -5.10 -4.82
CA GLN A 129 7.52 -3.76 -5.22
C GLN A 129 7.38 -3.63 -6.73
N LYS A 130 8.44 -3.95 -7.49
CA LYS A 130 8.41 -3.87 -8.95
C LYS A 130 7.32 -4.76 -9.54
N LYS A 131 7.06 -5.93 -8.92
CA LYS A 131 5.96 -6.82 -9.33
C LYS A 131 4.59 -6.22 -9.02
N ALA A 132 4.42 -5.63 -7.84
CA ALA A 132 3.20 -4.95 -7.44
C ALA A 132 2.86 -3.77 -8.35
N GLU A 133 3.85 -2.95 -8.72
CA GLU A 133 3.66 -1.87 -9.71
C GLU A 133 3.12 -2.38 -11.03
N ARG A 134 3.73 -3.44 -11.58
CA ARG A 134 3.26 -4.04 -12.83
C ARG A 134 1.82 -4.52 -12.73
N LYS A 135 1.43 -5.10 -11.59
CA LYS A 135 0.06 -5.54 -11.35
C LYS A 135 -0.92 -4.38 -11.27
N VAL A 136 -0.57 -3.31 -10.56
CA VAL A 136 -1.42 -2.11 -10.46
C VAL A 136 -1.56 -1.40 -11.81
N LEU A 137 -0.48 -1.35 -12.61
CA LEU A 137 -0.53 -0.82 -13.97
C LEU A 137 -1.46 -1.65 -14.86
N ALA A 138 -1.35 -2.98 -14.82
CA ALA A 138 -2.23 -3.87 -15.57
C ALA A 138 -3.70 -3.72 -15.13
N TRP A 139 -3.95 -3.75 -13.82
CA TRP A 139 -5.28 -3.54 -13.25
C TRP A 139 -5.89 -2.20 -13.68
N ARG A 140 -5.11 -1.11 -13.68
CA ARG A 140 -5.60 0.21 -14.10
C ARG A 140 -6.01 0.21 -15.57
N GLU A 141 -5.26 -0.47 -16.42
CA GLU A 141 -5.58 -0.59 -17.83
C GLU A 141 -6.87 -1.40 -18.04
N GLU A 142 -7.05 -2.50 -17.30
CA GLU A 142 -8.30 -3.27 -17.30
C GLU A 142 -9.50 -2.41 -16.87
N GLN A 143 -9.36 -1.60 -15.81
CA GLN A 143 -10.44 -0.69 -15.38
C GLN A 143 -10.78 0.33 -16.48
N ARG A 144 -9.78 0.86 -17.19
CA ARG A 144 -9.98 1.81 -18.28
C ARG A 144 -10.77 1.18 -19.44
N VAL A 145 -10.42 -0.03 -19.83
CA VAL A 145 -11.13 -0.78 -20.89
C VAL A 145 -12.56 -1.09 -20.46
N MET A 146 -12.78 -1.53 -19.22
CA MET A 146 -14.13 -1.79 -18.69
C MET A 146 -15.02 -0.54 -18.71
N LEU A 147 -14.46 0.62 -18.35
CA LEU A 147 -15.18 1.89 -18.40
C LEU A 147 -15.51 2.31 -19.84
N ALA A 148 -14.58 2.15 -20.77
CA ALA A 148 -14.82 2.44 -22.19
C ALA A 148 -15.94 1.57 -22.77
N ASN A 149 -15.92 0.26 -22.48
CA ASN A 149 -16.93 -0.68 -22.96
C ASN A 149 -18.32 -0.40 -22.37
N LYS A 150 -18.40 -0.02 -21.09
CA LYS A 150 -19.67 0.37 -20.45
C LYS A 150 -20.25 1.66 -21.03
N THR A 151 -19.42 2.55 -21.56
CA THR A 151 -19.86 3.82 -22.14
C THR A 151 -20.37 3.63 -23.57
N GLY A 152 -19.71 2.77 -24.37
CA GLY A 152 -20.18 2.42 -25.71
C GLY A 152 -21.50 1.65 -25.73
N ALA A 153 -21.76 0.81 -24.72
CA ALA A 153 -23.01 0.06 -24.59
C ALA A 153 -24.24 0.90 -24.16
N ARG A 154 -24.05 2.19 -23.86
CA ARG A 154 -25.09 3.07 -23.30
C ARG A 154 -25.45 4.24 -24.22
N GLN A 155 -24.98 4.24 -25.46
CA GLN A 155 -25.40 5.21 -26.47
C GLN A 155 -26.85 4.86 -26.88
N PRO A 156 -27.86 5.70 -26.59
CA PRO A 156 -29.20 5.47 -27.10
C PRO A 156 -29.17 5.65 -28.61
N ASP A 157 -29.67 4.66 -29.35
CA ASP A 157 -30.05 4.85 -30.75
C ASP A 157 -31.08 6.00 -30.79
N SER A 158 -30.70 7.07 -31.48
CA SER A 158 -31.55 8.26 -31.71
C SER A 158 -32.76 7.95 -32.57
#